data_AF-A0A3D8GY03-F1
#
_entry.id   AF-A0A3D8GY03-F1
#
_cell.length_a   1.000
_cell.length_b   1.000
_cell.length_c   1.000
_cell.angle_alpha   90.00
_cell.angle_beta   90.00
_cell.angle_gamma   90.00
#
_symmetry.space_group_name_H-M   'P 1'
#
loop_
_entity.id
_entity.type
_entity.pdbx_description
1 polymer ?
#
loop_
_entity_poly.entity_id
_entity_poly.type
_entity_poly.pdbx_seq_one_letter_code
_entity_poly.pdbx_strand_id
1 'polypeptide(L)'
;MSRLVLLEVAMKTELHELHEIYFGGTVPIHYEESVPFIVVGTSQEMSEAAAVEFSRGCEQLKMFHKETFGIEVKSFVTSSNHFNKVNNWWKFFHPNGRYI
;
A
#
# COMPACT_ATOMS: atom_id res chain seq x y z
N MET A 1 0.73 -14.64 -12.31
CA MET A 1 1.63 -13.78 -11.52
C MET A 1 0.84 -12.53 -11.17
N SER A 2 0.75 -12.15 -9.89
CA SER A 2 -0.06 -10.99 -9.47
C SER A 2 0.59 -9.67 -9.87
N ARG A 3 -0.21 -8.61 -10.06
CA ARG A 3 0.31 -7.25 -10.33
C ARG A 3 1.20 -6.75 -9.19
N LEU A 4 0.94 -7.18 -7.96
CA LEU A 4 1.79 -6.86 -6.81
C LEU A 4 3.22 -7.41 -6.97
N VAL A 5 3.37 -8.64 -7.46
CA VAL A 5 4.70 -9.24 -7.72
C VAL A 5 5.40 -8.54 -8.88
N LEU A 6 4.66 -8.16 -9.92
CA LEU A 6 5.22 -7.36 -11.02
C LEU A 6 5.67 -5.97 -10.55
N LEU A 7 4.89 -5.34 -9.67
CA LEU A 7 5.22 -4.05 -9.06
C LEU A 7 6.50 -4.17 -8.22
N GLU A 8 6.62 -5.21 -7.39
CA GLU A 8 7.83 -5.48 -6.60
C GLU A 8 9.08 -5.60 -7.49
N VAL A 9 9.01 -6.41 -8.55
CA VAL A 9 10.13 -6.62 -9.49
C VAL A 9 10.52 -5.32 -10.20
N ALA A 10 9.53 -4.54 -10.65
CA ALA A 10 9.76 -3.26 -11.31
C ALA A 10 10.40 -2.25 -10.36
N MET A 11 9.86 -2.10 -9.14
CA MET A 11 10.41 -1.20 -8.11
C MET A 11 11.83 -1.60 -7.69
N LYS A 12 12.11 -2.90 -7.54
CA LYS A 12 13.46 -3.38 -7.22
C LYS A 12 14.49 -2.93 -8.26
N THR A 13 14.07 -2.80 -9.51
CA THR A 13 14.93 -2.46 -10.64
C THR A 13 15.08 -0.95 -10.83
N GLU A 14 14.01 -0.19 -10.61
CA GLU A 14 13.93 1.22 -11.00
C GLU A 14 13.93 2.20 -9.81
N LEU A 15 13.47 1.77 -8.63
CA LEU A 15 13.24 2.61 -7.45
C LEU A 15 13.60 1.86 -6.16
N HIS A 16 14.90 1.61 -5.97
CA HIS A 16 15.42 0.77 -4.89
C HIS A 16 15.01 1.25 -3.48
N GLU A 17 15.08 2.55 -3.22
CA GLU A 17 14.69 3.13 -1.93
C GLU A 17 13.21 2.86 -1.60
N LEU A 18 12.34 3.01 -2.60
CA LEU A 18 10.90 2.78 -2.44
C LEU A 18 10.61 1.28 -2.28
N HIS A 19 11.36 0.42 -2.97
CA HIS A 19 11.32 -1.03 -2.77
C HIS A 19 11.73 -1.43 -1.33
N GLU A 20 12.80 -0.87 -0.77
CA GLU A 20 13.20 -1.18 0.61
C GLU A 20 12.14 -0.80 1.63
N ILE A 21 11.44 0.33 1.43
CA ILE A 21 10.36 0.77 2.31
C ILE A 21 9.16 -0.19 2.26
N TYR A 22 8.72 -0.56 1.06
CA TYR A 22 7.46 -1.28 0.87
C TYR A 22 7.61 -2.80 0.85
N PHE A 23 8.67 -3.31 0.22
CA PHE A 23 8.92 -4.74 0.02
C PHE A 23 10.11 -5.27 0.85
N GLY A 24 10.77 -4.41 1.64
CA GLY A 24 11.87 -4.81 2.55
C GLY A 24 11.44 -5.63 3.78
N GLY A 25 10.15 -5.98 3.90
CA GLY A 25 9.63 -6.89 4.94
C GLY A 25 9.19 -6.24 6.24
N THR A 26 9.32 -4.92 6.38
CA THR A 26 8.89 -4.15 7.57
C THR A 26 7.45 -3.69 7.48
N VAL A 27 6.86 -3.73 6.29
CA VAL A 27 5.58 -3.12 5.97
C VAL A 27 4.65 -4.15 5.33
N PRO A 28 3.50 -4.48 5.95
CA PRO A 28 2.54 -5.36 5.32
C PRO A 28 1.78 -4.62 4.20
N ILE A 29 1.64 -5.28 3.04
CA ILE A 29 1.01 -4.72 1.85
C ILE A 29 -0.09 -5.66 1.35
N HIS A 30 -1.23 -5.08 1.02
CA HIS A 30 -2.33 -5.77 0.36
C HIS A 30 -2.64 -5.06 -0.96
N TYR A 31 -2.88 -5.85 -2.01
CA TYR A 31 -3.27 -5.37 -3.32
C TYR A 31 -4.56 -6.07 -3.73
N GLU A 32 -5.61 -5.30 -4.03
CA GLU A 32 -6.87 -5.82 -4.51
C GLU A 32 -6.90 -5.75 -6.05
N GLU A 33 -6.88 -6.91 -6.70
CA GLU A 33 -6.86 -7.02 -8.17
C GLU A 33 -8.23 -6.70 -8.79
N SER A 34 -9.32 -7.01 -8.09
CA SER A 34 -10.68 -6.89 -8.63
C SER A 34 -11.19 -5.45 -8.67
N VAL A 35 -10.78 -4.64 -7.69
CA VAL A 35 -10.96 -3.19 -7.66
C VAL A 35 -9.62 -2.59 -7.29
N PRO A 36 -8.90 -1.96 -8.23
CA PRO A 36 -7.49 -1.63 -8.04
C PRO A 36 -7.27 -0.65 -6.87
N PHE A 37 -6.80 -1.18 -5.73
CA PHE A 37 -6.30 -0.38 -4.63
C PHE A 37 -5.20 -1.10 -3.85
N ILE A 38 -4.37 -0.29 -3.21
CA ILE A 38 -3.23 -0.73 -2.39
C ILE A 38 -3.51 -0.34 -0.95
N VAL A 39 -3.31 -1.27 -0.02
CA VAL A 39 -3.33 -0.99 1.41
C VAL A 39 -1.98 -1.27 1.98
N VAL A 40 -1.48 -0.33 2.78
CA VAL A 40 -0.19 -0.47 3.47
C VAL A 40 -0.42 -0.36 4.97
N GLY A 41 0.15 -1.29 5.75
CA GLY A 41 0.09 -1.24 7.20
C GLY A 41 1.29 -0.51 7.82
N THR A 42 1.04 0.26 8.87
CA THR A 42 2.05 0.97 9.66
C THR A 42 2.33 0.25 10.97
N SER A 43 3.47 0.51 11.62
CA SER A 43 3.69 0.05 13.00
C SER A 43 2.78 0.78 13.99
N GLN A 44 2.41 0.14 15.10
CA GLN A 44 1.54 0.74 16.13
C GLN A 44 2.11 2.01 16.78
N GLU A 45 3.41 2.26 16.67
CA GLU A 45 4.13 3.34 17.34
C GLU A 45 4.66 4.39 16.36
N MET A 46 4.06 4.49 15.17
CA MET A 46 4.52 5.45 14.17
C MET A 46 4.19 6.89 14.61
N SER A 47 5.20 7.77 14.59
CA SER A 47 5.01 9.19 14.85
C SER A 47 4.19 9.86 13.75
N GLU A 48 3.57 11.01 14.03
CA GLU A 48 2.83 11.79 13.05
C GLU A 48 3.69 12.15 11.82
N ALA A 49 4.95 12.50 12.04
CA ALA A 49 5.91 12.77 10.95
C ALA A 49 6.16 11.53 10.09
N ALA A 50 6.34 10.36 10.70
CA ALA A 50 6.48 9.10 9.97
C ALA A 50 5.19 8.77 9.20
N ALA A 51 4.00 9.06 9.74
CA ALA A 51 2.73 8.86 9.04
C ALA A 51 2.57 9.75 7.81
N VAL A 52 3.05 10.99 7.87
CA VAL A 52 3.09 11.92 6.73
C VAL A 52 4.05 11.42 5.64
N GLU A 53 5.27 11.02 6.01
CA GLU A 53 6.23 10.48 5.04
C GLU A 53 5.72 9.19 4.39
N PHE A 54 5.08 8.32 5.17
CA PHE A 54 4.50 7.08 4.69
C PHE A 54 3.33 7.32 3.73
N SER A 55 2.51 8.34 4.00
CA SER A 55 1.44 8.78 3.10
C SER A 55 2.00 9.33 1.79
N ARG A 56 3.10 10.11 1.83
CA ARG A 56 3.78 10.59 0.62
C ARG A 56 4.36 9.44 -0.20
N GLY A 57 4.97 8.45 0.44
CA GLY A 57 5.43 7.26 -0.26
C GLY A 57 4.28 6.45 -0.89
N CYS A 58 3.09 6.42 -0.26
CA CYS A 58 1.92 5.76 -0.84
C CYS A 58 1.44 6.44 -2.13
N GLU A 59 1.59 7.76 -2.24
CA GLU A 59 1.32 8.48 -3.48
C GLU A 59 2.37 8.19 -4.56
N GLN A 60 3.65 8.05 -4.20
CA GLN A 60 4.68 7.60 -5.13
C GLN A 60 4.42 6.18 -5.64
N LEU A 61 4.00 5.28 -4.76
CA LEU A 61 3.61 3.91 -5.12
C LEU A 61 2.43 3.88 -6.09
N LYS A 62 1.43 4.75 -5.91
CA LYS A 62 0.31 4.93 -6.85
C LYS A 62 0.77 5.43 -8.21
N MET A 63 1.64 6.44 -8.24
CA MET A 63 2.17 6.99 -9.49
C MET A 63 2.94 5.91 -10.25
N PHE A 64 3.85 5.21 -9.56
CA PHE A 64 4.62 4.14 -10.17
C PHE A 64 3.72 3.02 -10.71
N HIS A 65 2.72 2.58 -9.93
CA HIS A 65 1.74 1.61 -10.42
C HIS A 65 1.02 2.07 -11.71
N LYS A 66 0.62 3.35 -11.76
CA LYS A 66 -0.03 3.93 -12.95
C LYS A 66 0.91 3.96 -14.15
N GLU A 67 2.19 4.27 -13.94
CA GLU A 67 3.21 4.25 -14.99
C GLU A 67 3.48 2.83 -15.49
N THR A 68 3.59 1.84 -14.59
CA THR A 68 3.88 0.45 -14.96
C THR A 68 2.72 -0.23 -15.68
N PHE A 69 1.47 0.01 -15.24
CA PHE A 69 0.30 -0.76 -15.70
C PHE A 69 -0.74 0.07 -16.47
N GLY A 70 -0.61 1.39 -16.54
CA GLY A 70 -1.64 2.27 -17.11
C GLY A 70 -2.94 2.32 -16.29
N ILE A 71 -2.94 1.81 -15.06
CA ILE A 71 -4.11 1.67 -14.21
C ILE A 71 -3.96 2.56 -12.97
N GLU A 72 -4.92 3.45 -12.77
CA GLU A 72 -4.99 4.26 -11.57
C GLU A 72 -5.58 3.47 -10.40
N VAL A 73 -4.94 3.57 -9.24
CA VAL A 73 -5.34 2.85 -8.03
C VAL A 73 -5.52 3.82 -6.88
N LYS A 74 -6.41 3.48 -5.94
CA LYS A 74 -6.45 4.15 -4.64
C LYS A 74 -5.37 3.57 -3.73
N SER A 75 -4.85 4.36 -2.81
CA SER A 75 -4.00 3.87 -1.72
C SER A 75 -4.65 4.19 -0.39
N PHE A 76 -4.46 3.28 0.56
CA PHE A 76 -4.94 3.42 1.92
C PHE A 76 -3.85 3.03 2.90
N VAL A 77 -3.88 3.65 4.07
CA VAL A 77 -2.97 3.36 5.17
C VAL A 77 -3.79 2.88 6.36
N THR A 78 -3.33 1.83 7.04
CA THR A 78 -3.96 1.33 8.26
C THR A 78 -2.91 0.88 9.28
N SER A 79 -3.30 0.64 10.53
CA SER A 79 -2.37 0.08 11.51
C SER A 79 -2.13 -1.41 11.25
N SER A 80 -0.96 -1.92 11.56
CA SER A 80 -0.63 -3.36 11.45
C SER A 80 -1.59 -4.26 12.24
N ASN A 81 -2.13 -3.76 13.35
CA ASN A 81 -3.16 -4.46 14.12
C ASN A 81 -4.49 -4.62 13.38
N HIS A 82 -4.93 -3.59 12.65
CA HIS A 82 -6.11 -3.69 11.81
C HIS A 82 -5.81 -4.51 10.55
N PHE A 83 -4.62 -4.33 9.97
CA PHE A 83 -4.20 -5.03 8.76
C PHE A 83 -4.36 -6.54 8.86
N ASN A 84 -3.85 -7.12 9.95
CA ASN A 84 -3.87 -8.57 10.17
C ASN A 84 -5.27 -9.13 10.54
N LYS A 85 -6.26 -8.27 10.77
CA LYS A 85 -7.62 -8.64 11.18
C LYS A 85 -8.66 -8.40 10.07
N VAL A 86 -8.26 -7.81 8.94
CA VAL A 86 -9.18 -7.49 7.86
C VAL A 86 -9.41 -8.73 6.99
N ASN A 87 -10.62 -9.27 7.06
CA ASN A 87 -11.05 -10.38 6.21
C ASN A 87 -11.63 -9.91 4.86
N ASN A 88 -12.00 -8.63 4.74
CA ASN A 88 -12.56 -8.05 3.52
C ASN A 88 -12.16 -6.57 3.40
N TRP A 89 -11.16 -6.32 2.56
CA TRP A 89 -10.58 -4.99 2.37
C TRP A 89 -11.51 -4.00 1.70
N TRP A 90 -12.30 -4.47 0.73
CA TRP A 90 -13.31 -3.64 0.09
C TRP A 90 -14.32 -3.10 1.09
N LYS A 91 -14.87 -3.95 1.97
CA LYS A 91 -15.82 -3.54 3.02
C LYS A 91 -15.19 -2.57 4.03
N PHE A 92 -13.90 -2.73 4.33
CA PHE A 92 -13.19 -1.88 5.28
C PHE A 92 -13.00 -0.45 4.75
N PHE A 93 -12.66 -0.28 3.46
CA PHE A 93 -12.37 1.02 2.86
C PHE A 93 -13.48 1.63 1.99
N HIS A 94 -14.59 0.93 1.76
CA HIS A 94 -15.75 1.49 1.07
C HIS A 94 -16.28 2.72 1.85
N PRO A 95 -16.86 3.76 1.22
CA PRO A 95 -17.37 4.98 1.88
C PRO A 95 -18.40 4.78 3.02
N ASN A 96 -18.85 3.55 3.30
CA ASN A 96 -19.71 3.20 4.44
C ASN A 96 -18.99 2.38 5.54
N GLY A 97 -17.70 2.05 5.35
CA GLY A 97 -16.84 1.40 6.34
C GLY A 97 -16.18 2.46 7.20
N ARG A 98 -16.52 2.46 8.49
CA ARG A 98 -16.01 3.42 9.49
C ARG A 98 -14.48 3.41 9.54
N TYR A 99 -13.89 4.59 9.43
CA TYR A 99 -12.52 4.87 9.85
C TYR A 99 -12.48 4.82 11.39
N ILE A 100 -11.71 3.89 11.97
CA ILE A 100 -11.31 3.87 13.38
C ILE A 100 -9.79 3.77 13.42
#